data_AF-A0A507F1C3-F1
#
_entry.id   AF-A0A507F1C3-F1
#
_cell.length_a   1.000
_cell.length_b   1.000
_cell.length_c   1.000
_cell.angle_alpha   90.00
_cell.angle_beta   90.00
_cell.angle_gamma   90.00
#
_symmetry.space_group_name_H-M   'P 1'
#
loop_
_entity.id
_entity.type
_entity.pdbx_description
1 polymer ?
#
loop_
_entity_poly.entity_id
_entity_poly.type
_entity_poly.pdbx_seq_one_letter_code
_entity_poly.pdbx_strand_id
1 'polypeptide(L)'
;MFPNVHHTRISKDLSYYEKEAAKQQERIDKLVADGADEHDIRKQKEVLEETNQMLPESKKRLAAAYKELADLVEKYVSAAGSEEVAPEEVLAAQTVLQEVRV
;
A
#
# COMPACT_ATOMS: atom_id res chain seq x y z
N MET A 1 11.83 -18.53 7.65
CA MET A 1 10.36 -18.41 7.62
C MET A 1 10.00 -17.06 7.02
N PHE A 2 9.46 -17.05 5.80
CA PHE A 2 9.09 -15.83 5.09
C PHE A 2 7.78 -15.24 5.68
N PRO A 3 7.76 -13.97 6.13
CA PRO A 3 6.58 -13.37 6.76
C PRO A 3 5.54 -12.89 5.74
N ASN A 4 4.80 -13.82 5.10
CA ASN A 4 3.85 -13.49 4.01
C ASN A 4 2.60 -12.66 4.44
N VAL A 5 2.23 -12.65 5.72
CA VAL A 5 0.98 -12.00 6.20
C VAL A 5 1.15 -10.48 6.38
N HIS A 6 2.37 -10.01 6.60
CA HIS A 6 2.64 -8.61 6.93
C HIS A 6 2.49 -7.69 5.69
N HIS A 7 3.00 -8.11 4.55
CA HIS A 7 3.00 -7.33 3.29
C HIS A 7 1.60 -7.16 2.71
N THR A 8 0.80 -8.22 2.73
CA THR A 8 -0.58 -8.20 2.21
C THR A 8 -1.51 -7.34 3.07
N ARG A 9 -1.28 -7.29 4.39
CA ARG A 9 -2.05 -6.41 5.28
C ARG A 9 -1.76 -4.94 5.02
N ILE A 10 -0.49 -4.54 4.95
CA ILE A 10 -0.13 -3.13 4.72
C ILE A 10 -0.65 -2.65 3.36
N SER A 11 -0.56 -3.49 2.31
CA SER A 11 -1.10 -3.15 0.99
C SER A 11 -2.62 -2.95 1.02
N LYS A 12 -3.36 -3.77 1.77
CA LYS A 12 -4.82 -3.61 1.97
C LYS A 12 -5.16 -2.34 2.75
N ASP A 13 -4.42 -2.06 3.83
CA ASP A 13 -4.60 -0.85 4.63
C ASP A 13 -4.39 0.40 3.77
N LEU A 14 -3.33 0.43 2.95
CA LEU A 14 -3.08 1.51 1.99
C LEU A 14 -4.21 1.67 0.98
N SER A 15 -4.68 0.58 0.37
CA SER A 15 -5.79 0.63 -0.58
C SER A 15 -7.06 1.19 0.05
N TYR A 16 -7.31 0.90 1.33
CA TYR A 16 -8.44 1.48 2.06
C TYR A 16 -8.30 2.99 2.23
N TYR A 17 -7.14 3.47 2.70
CA TYR A 17 -6.88 4.90 2.88
C TYR A 17 -6.94 5.67 1.56
N GLU A 18 -6.44 5.11 0.46
CA GLU A 18 -6.51 5.73 -0.87
C GLU A 18 -7.97 5.85 -1.37
N LYS A 19 -8.80 4.81 -1.15
CA LYS A 19 -10.23 4.87 -1.49
C LYS A 19 -10.98 5.88 -0.65
N GLU A 20 -10.67 5.98 0.63
CA GLU A 20 -11.30 6.95 1.53
C GLU A 20 -10.90 8.39 1.14
N ALA A 21 -9.62 8.63 0.85
CA ALA A 21 -9.16 9.93 0.35
C ALA A 21 -9.86 10.31 -0.96
N ALA A 22 -9.99 9.38 -1.92
CA ALA A 22 -10.70 9.61 -3.17
C ALA A 22 -12.18 9.98 -2.93
N LYS A 23 -12.88 9.24 -2.05
CA LYS A 23 -14.27 9.52 -1.69
C LYS A 23 -14.45 10.87 -1.02
N GLN A 24 -13.51 11.27 -0.16
CA GLN A 24 -13.52 12.58 0.50
C GLN A 24 -13.25 13.70 -0.51
N GLN A 25 -12.34 13.49 -1.46
CA GLN A 25 -12.11 14.42 -2.56
C GLN A 25 -13.36 14.60 -3.43
N GLU A 26 -14.03 13.52 -3.83
CA GLU A 26 -15.30 13.60 -4.57
C GLU A 26 -16.38 14.38 -3.81
N ARG A 27 -16.40 14.26 -2.48
CA ARG A 27 -17.32 15.04 -1.64
C ARG A 27 -16.97 16.53 -1.64
N ILE A 28 -15.69 16.88 -1.57
CA ILE A 28 -15.23 18.27 -1.68
C ILE A 28 -15.61 18.85 -3.03
N ASP A 29 -15.38 18.11 -4.11
CA ASP A 29 -15.68 18.55 -5.48
C ASP A 29 -17.18 18.82 -5.66
N LYS A 30 -18.04 17.97 -5.07
CA LYS A 30 -19.49 18.20 -5.03
C LYS A 30 -19.85 19.46 -4.24
N LEU A 31 -19.29 19.66 -3.04
CA LEU A 31 -19.54 20.86 -2.25
C LEU A 31 -19.13 22.14 -3.01
N VAL A 32 -18.02 22.10 -3.73
CA VAL A 32 -17.56 23.20 -4.59
C VAL A 32 -18.53 23.43 -5.76
N ALA A 33 -18.95 22.35 -6.44
CA ALA A 33 -19.86 22.44 -7.58
C ALA A 33 -21.25 22.96 -7.18
N ASP A 34 -21.73 22.58 -5.99
CA ASP A 34 -23.02 23.00 -5.44
C ASP A 34 -22.98 24.44 -4.87
N GLY A 35 -21.80 25.08 -4.85
CA GLY A 35 -21.62 26.42 -4.29
C GLY A 35 -21.82 26.47 -2.78
N ALA A 36 -21.45 25.41 -2.07
CA ALA A 36 -21.53 25.35 -0.61
C ALA A 36 -20.64 26.40 0.06
N ASP A 37 -20.93 26.68 1.33
CA ASP A 37 -20.18 27.65 2.12
C ASP A 37 -18.69 27.29 2.26
N GLU A 38 -17.83 28.31 2.24
CA GLU A 38 -16.38 28.13 2.35
C GLU A 38 -15.96 27.41 3.64
N HIS A 39 -16.68 27.63 4.74
CA HIS A 39 -16.44 26.96 6.01
C HIS A 39 -16.64 25.44 5.88
N ASP A 40 -17.70 25.01 5.19
CA ASP A 40 -18.02 23.59 5.00
C ASP A 40 -17.00 22.90 4.08
N ILE A 41 -16.58 23.59 3.00
CA ILE A 41 -15.52 23.12 2.12
C ILE A 41 -14.20 23.00 2.87
N ARG A 42 -13.82 24.00 3.68
CA ARG A 42 -12.60 23.99 4.48
C ARG A 42 -12.60 22.83 5.48
N LYS A 43 -13.70 22.64 6.21
CA LYS A 43 -13.83 21.54 7.16
C LYS A 43 -13.69 20.18 6.48
N GLN A 44 -14.25 20.02 5.27
CA GLN A 44 -14.10 18.76 4.55
C GLN A 44 -12.67 18.54 4.03
N LYS A 45 -11.94 19.61 3.67
CA LYS A 45 -10.51 19.54 3.33
C LYS A 45 -9.64 19.17 4.53
N GLU A 46 -9.95 19.63 5.73
CA GLU A 46 -9.25 19.22 6.96
C GLU A 46 -9.38 17.70 7.20
N VAL A 47 -10.58 17.14 7.00
CA VAL A 47 -10.81 15.69 7.10
C VAL A 47 -10.01 14.90 6.04
N LEU A 48 -9.91 15.44 4.82
CA LEU A 48 -9.06 14.84 3.77
C LEU A 48 -7.58 14.86 4.15
N GLU A 49 -7.11 15.96 4.73
CA GLU A 49 -5.73 16.09 5.16
C GLU A 49 -5.39 15.07 6.27
N GLU A 50 -6.27 14.88 7.26
CA GLU A 50 -6.10 13.84 8.29
C GLU A 50 -5.96 12.43 7.68
N THR A 51 -6.76 12.12 6.66
CA THR A 51 -6.68 10.83 5.94
C THR A 51 -5.36 10.72 5.18
N ASN A 52 -4.93 11.80 4.53
CA ASN A 52 -3.69 11.85 3.77
C ASN A 52 -2.45 11.72 4.64
N GLN A 53 -2.46 12.21 5.88
CA GLN A 53 -1.33 12.09 6.81
C GLN A 53 -0.99 10.64 7.18
N MET A 54 -1.93 9.70 7.02
CA MET A 54 -1.72 8.28 7.29
C MET A 54 -1.03 7.53 6.13
N LEU A 55 -1.11 8.07 4.91
CA LEU A 55 -0.59 7.41 3.71
C LEU A 55 0.96 7.34 3.65
N PRO A 56 1.73 8.42 3.93
CA PRO A 56 3.17 8.42 3.75
C PRO A 56 3.89 7.33 4.52
N GLU A 57 3.59 7.19 5.81
CA GLU A 57 4.25 6.20 6.67
C GLU A 57 3.85 4.77 6.28
N SER A 58 2.59 4.57 5.90
CA SER A 58 2.10 3.28 5.41
C SER A 58 2.78 2.88 4.10
N LYS A 59 2.98 3.82 3.17
CA LYS A 59 3.70 3.62 1.90
C LYS A 59 5.17 3.30 2.15
N LYS A 60 5.81 4.03 3.06
CA LYS A 60 7.20 3.79 3.47
C LYS A 60 7.38 2.40 4.06
N ARG A 61 6.48 1.96 4.95
CA ARG A 61 6.51 0.61 5.53
C ARG A 61 6.30 -0.47 4.48
N LEU A 62 5.38 -0.26 3.53
CA LEU A 62 5.16 -1.20 2.45
C LEU A 62 6.41 -1.35 1.58
N ALA A 63 7.00 -0.23 1.16
CA ALA A 63 8.20 -0.22 0.33
C ALA A 63 9.39 -0.92 1.03
N ALA A 64 9.57 -0.66 2.33
CA ALA A 64 10.61 -1.32 3.12
C ALA A 64 10.37 -2.84 3.21
N ALA A 65 9.15 -3.26 3.52
CA ALA A 65 8.79 -4.67 3.62
C ALA A 65 8.93 -5.38 2.26
N TYR A 66 8.49 -4.74 1.17
CA TYR A 66 8.64 -5.25 -0.20
C TYR A 66 10.12 -5.46 -0.55
N LYS A 67 10.95 -4.44 -0.28
CA LYS A 67 12.39 -4.53 -0.55
C LYS A 67 13.03 -5.67 0.25
N GLU A 68 12.71 -5.81 1.53
CA GLU A 68 13.23 -6.91 2.36
C GLU A 68 12.86 -8.28 1.77
N LEU A 69 11.62 -8.46 1.33
CA LEU A 69 11.16 -9.70 0.72
C LEU A 69 11.84 -9.97 -0.63
N ALA A 70 11.98 -8.94 -1.47
CA ALA A 70 12.67 -9.03 -2.76
C ALA A 70 14.15 -9.41 -2.59
N ASP A 71 14.86 -8.74 -1.68
CA ASP A 71 16.26 -9.02 -1.37
C ASP A 71 16.45 -10.46 -0.86
N LEU A 72 15.51 -10.98 -0.06
CA LEU A 72 15.54 -12.37 0.42
C LEU A 72 15.31 -13.38 -0.71
N VAL A 73 14.35 -13.14 -1.60
CA VAL A 73 14.08 -13.99 -2.77
C VAL A 73 15.29 -13.99 -3.70
N GLU A 74 15.88 -12.82 -3.98
CA GLU A 74 17.06 -12.70 -4.84
C GLU A 74 18.27 -13.46 -4.28
N LYS A 75 18.54 -13.31 -2.97
CA LYS A 75 19.60 -14.06 -2.28
C LYS A 75 19.40 -15.57 -2.39
N TYR A 76 18.15 -16.02 -2.23
CA TYR A 76 17.83 -17.44 -2.34
C TYR A 76 18.08 -17.95 -3.77
N VAL A 77 17.54 -17.27 -4.78
CA VAL A 77 17.70 -17.64 -6.19
C VAL A 77 19.18 -17.64 -6.61
N SER A 78 19.94 -16.66 -6.13
CA SER A 78 21.38 -16.56 -6.43
C SER A 78 22.20 -17.67 -5.75
N ALA A 79 21.75 -18.18 -4.60
CA ALA A 79 22.43 -19.23 -3.84
C ALA A 79 22.05 -20.66 -4.27
N ALA A 80 20.79 -20.88 -4.69
CA ALA A 80 20.27 -22.19 -5.05
C ALA A 80 20.74 -22.69 -6.43
N GLY A 81 21.22 -21.78 -7.30
CA GLY A 81 21.55 -22.11 -8.69
C GLY A 81 20.30 -22.39 -9.54
N SER A 82 20.45 -22.40 -10.87
CA SER A 82 19.32 -22.45 -11.81
C SER A 82 18.62 -23.81 -11.94
N GLU A 83 19.07 -24.83 -11.23
CA GLU A 83 18.61 -26.23 -11.41
C GLU A 83 17.75 -26.75 -10.23
N GLU A 84 17.70 -26.06 -9.09
CA GLU A 84 16.86 -26.47 -7.96
C GLU A 84 15.44 -25.91 -8.06
N VAL A 85 14.45 -26.78 -7.81
CA VAL A 85 13.05 -26.35 -7.67
C VAL A 85 12.96 -25.45 -6.44
N ALA A 86 12.57 -24.19 -6.65
CA ALA A 86 12.40 -23.24 -5.58
C ALA A 86 11.42 -23.78 -4.52
N PRO A 87 11.75 -23.69 -3.22
CA PRO A 87 10.86 -24.09 -2.15
C PRO A 87 9.51 -23.37 -2.24
N GLU A 88 8.46 -24.02 -1.75
CA GLU A 88 7.11 -23.47 -1.70
C GLU A 88 7.07 -22.07 -1.04
N GLU A 89 7.90 -21.84 -0.02
CA GLU A 89 7.99 -20.53 0.64
C GLU A 89 8.51 -19.41 -0.29
N VAL A 90 9.42 -19.73 -1.22
CA VAL A 90 10.00 -18.77 -2.18
C VAL A 90 9.01 -18.47 -3.29
N LEU A 91 8.28 -19.48 -3.77
CA LEU A 91 7.19 -19.32 -4.74
C LEU A 91 6.05 -18.48 -4.16
N ALA A 92 5.70 -18.70 -2.88
CA ALA A 92 4.73 -17.89 -2.17
C ALA A 92 5.19 -16.44 -2.02
N ALA A 93 6.47 -16.21 -1.67
CA ALA A 93 7.05 -14.88 -1.59
C ALA A 93 7.04 -14.15 -2.95
N GLN A 94 7.36 -14.84 -4.04
CA GLN A 94 7.28 -14.30 -5.40
C GLN A 94 5.84 -13.90 -5.77
N THR A 95 4.86 -14.74 -5.44
CA THR A 95 3.43 -14.41 -5.64
C THR A 95 3.06 -13.14 -4.87
N VAL A 96 3.46 -13.01 -3.60
CA VAL A 96 3.20 -11.80 -2.81
C VAL A 96 3.84 -10.56 -3.43
N LEU A 97 5.07 -10.66 -3.96
CA LEU A 97 5.73 -9.55 -4.66
C LEU A 97 5.01 -9.15 -5.96
N GLN A 98 4.27 -10.05 -6.61
CA GLN A 98 3.45 -9.74 -7.78
C GLN A 98 2.10 -9.10 -7.41
N GLU A 99 1.52 -9.50 -6.28
CA GLU A 99 0.22 -8.99 -5.81
C GLU A 99 0.33 -7.62 -5.14
N VAL A 100 1.43 -7.38 -4.41
CA VAL A 100 1.67 -6.12 -3.70
C VAL A 100 2.07 -5.04 -4.70
N ARG A 101 1.22 -4.02 -4.82
CA ARG A 101 1.54 -2.78 -5.54
C ARG A 101 2.23 -1.80 -4.59
N VAL A 102 3.48 -1.45 -4.89
CA VAL A 102 4.29 -0.44 -4.17
C VAL A 102 4.29 0.88 -4.92
#